data_AF-A0AAW1H410-F1
#
_entry.id   AF-A0AAW1H410-F1
#
_cell.length_a   1.000
_cell.length_b   1.000
_cell.length_c   1.000
_cell.angle_alpha   90.00
_cell.angle_beta   90.00
_cell.angle_gamma   90.00
#
_symmetry.space_group_name_H-M   'P 1'
#
loop_
_entity.id
_entity.type
_entity.pdbx_description
1 polymer ?
#
loop_
_entity_poly.entity_id
_entity_poly.type
_entity_poly.pdbx_seq_one_letter_code
_entity_poly.pdbx_strand_id
1 'polypeptide(L)'
;MAEISDDYSPEKTLITFTKPIPLLRVPIPAGPSDDPELGPYVLGFPNPTSFLTALTTTQSKLLEQCESGSRVGCSISASNKCTPPWWKRVDFKEREECEEREYKACLVGTTEKCAKFAEDKCSDPFRSARVRKIRGSGFGLFGLSGRDDEVGYVRGSEILRRKDESSI
;
A
#
# COMPACT_ATOMS: atom_id res chain seq x y z
N MET A 1 1.63 -49.67 -32.09
CA MET A 1 2.65 -48.66 -31.71
C MET A 1 1.99 -47.30 -31.90
N ALA A 2 1.76 -46.57 -30.82
CA ALA A 2 1.20 -45.21 -30.90
C ALA A 2 2.36 -44.25 -31.10
N GLU A 3 2.37 -43.58 -32.25
CA GLU A 3 3.31 -42.51 -32.59
C GLU A 3 3.10 -41.34 -31.62
N ILE A 4 4.09 -41.05 -30.77
CA ILE A 4 4.13 -39.82 -29.97
C ILE A 4 4.73 -38.76 -30.89
N SER A 5 3.87 -38.07 -31.65
CA SER A 5 4.27 -36.87 -32.38
C SER A 5 4.38 -35.72 -31.37
N ASP A 6 5.56 -35.52 -30.79
CA ASP A 6 5.81 -34.35 -29.97
C ASP A 6 5.66 -33.09 -30.82
N ASP A 7 4.70 -32.24 -30.46
CA ASP A 7 4.37 -31.01 -31.18
C ASP A 7 5.34 -29.90 -30.74
N TYR A 8 6.44 -29.76 -31.48
CA TYR A 8 7.49 -28.75 -31.28
C TYR A 8 7.13 -27.37 -31.88
N SER A 9 5.84 -27.03 -32.00
CA SER A 9 5.42 -25.72 -32.49
C SER A 9 5.96 -24.57 -31.61
N PRO A 10 6.36 -23.42 -32.19
CA PRO A 10 6.79 -22.23 -31.43
C PRO A 10 5.74 -21.78 -30.41
N GLU A 11 4.45 -21.92 -30.70
CA GLU A 11 3.38 -21.57 -29.76
C GLU A 11 3.41 -22.42 -28.47
N LYS A 12 3.88 -23.66 -28.56
CA LYS A 12 4.01 -24.60 -27.42
C LYS A 12 5.38 -24.55 -26.74
N THR A 13 6.40 -24.04 -27.42
CA THR A 13 7.79 -24.00 -26.92
C THR A 13 8.22 -22.62 -26.42
N LEU A 14 7.51 -21.55 -26.80
CA LEU A 14 7.78 -20.19 -26.33
C LEU A 14 7.16 -19.95 -24.95
N ILE A 15 8.01 -19.88 -23.93
CA ILE A 15 7.64 -19.36 -22.62
C ILE A 15 7.55 -17.84 -22.74
N THR A 16 6.33 -17.29 -22.71
CA THR A 16 6.16 -15.84 -22.69
C THR A 16 6.61 -15.29 -21.35
N PHE A 17 7.55 -14.35 -21.37
CA PHE A 17 7.86 -13.58 -20.17
C PHE A 17 6.67 -12.70 -19.82
N THR A 18 6.25 -12.74 -18.56
CA THR A 18 5.27 -11.78 -18.06
C THR A 18 5.82 -10.37 -18.28
N LYS A 19 5.01 -9.49 -18.88
CA LYS A 19 5.40 -8.09 -19.06
C LYS A 19 5.84 -7.51 -17.71
N PRO A 20 6.93 -6.73 -17.68
CA PRO A 20 7.40 -6.15 -16.43
C PRO A 20 6.30 -5.30 -15.81
N ILE A 21 6.14 -5.41 -14.49
CA ILE A 21 5.19 -4.60 -13.73
C ILE A 21 5.61 -3.13 -13.92
N PRO A 22 4.71 -2.25 -14.40
CA PRO A 22 5.05 -0.85 -14.60
C PRO A 22 5.43 -0.21 -13.25
N LEU A 23 6.46 0.63 -13.28
CA LEU A 23 6.92 1.32 -12.08
C LEU A 23 5.81 2.19 -11.50
N LEU A 24 5.59 2.08 -10.19
CA LEU A 24 4.61 2.89 -9.45
C LEU A 24 4.94 4.39 -9.52
N ARG A 25 6.23 4.72 -9.58
CA ARG A 25 6.74 6.07 -9.69
C ARG A 25 7.60 6.19 -10.93
N VAL A 26 7.40 7.29 -11.65
CA VAL A 26 8.15 7.63 -12.87
C VAL A 26 8.96 8.90 -12.63
N PRO A 27 10.06 9.11 -13.37
CA PRO A 27 10.76 10.39 -13.36
C PRO A 27 9.85 11.52 -13.82
N ILE A 28 9.82 12.60 -13.03
CA ILE A 28 9.06 13.82 -13.25
C ILE A 28 10.03 15.00 -13.12
N PRO A 29 9.97 16.05 -13.97
CA PRO A 29 10.77 17.25 -13.80
C PRO A 29 10.66 17.83 -12.39
N ALA A 30 11.81 18.12 -11.78
CA ALA A 30 11.88 18.77 -10.49
C ALA A 30 11.21 20.15 -10.56
N GLY A 31 10.43 20.47 -9.54
CA GLY A 31 9.83 21.79 -9.36
C GLY A 31 10.68 22.69 -8.47
N PRO A 32 10.34 23.98 -8.36
CA PRO A 32 11.11 24.95 -7.57
C PRO A 32 11.13 24.65 -6.06
N SER A 33 10.23 23.79 -5.58
CA SER A 33 10.18 23.36 -4.18
C SER A 33 11.01 22.11 -3.87
N ASP A 34 11.58 21.47 -4.90
CA ASP A 34 12.39 20.27 -4.74
C ASP A 34 13.86 20.66 -4.54
N ASP A 35 14.64 19.75 -3.96
CA ASP A 35 16.06 19.97 -3.71
C ASP A 35 16.83 20.03 -5.05
N PRO A 36 17.47 21.15 -5.39
CA PRO A 36 18.21 21.30 -6.63
C PRO A 36 19.44 20.39 -6.70
N GLU A 37 19.98 19.92 -5.57
CA GLU A 37 21.16 19.05 -5.53
C GLU A 37 20.84 17.61 -5.99
N LEU A 38 19.58 17.19 -5.90
CA LEU A 38 19.12 15.84 -6.32
C LEU A 38 18.98 15.70 -7.83
N GLY A 39 19.15 16.79 -8.58
CA GLY A 39 19.14 16.81 -10.04
C GLY A 39 17.79 17.21 -10.64
N PRO A 40 17.67 17.15 -11.99
CA PRO A 40 16.55 17.72 -12.72
C PRO A 40 15.26 16.90 -12.64
N TYR A 41 15.28 15.71 -12.05
CA TYR A 41 14.13 14.81 -11.99
C TYR A 41 13.92 14.23 -10.60
N VAL A 42 12.65 14.10 -10.22
CA VAL A 42 12.19 13.46 -8.98
C VAL A 42 11.24 12.31 -9.32
N LEU A 43 11.21 11.27 -8.49
CA LEU A 43 10.27 10.16 -8.66
C LEU A 43 8.88 10.53 -8.15
N GLY A 44 7.87 10.43 -9.02
CA GLY A 44 6.49 10.70 -8.63
C GLY A 44 5.46 9.89 -9.42
N PHE A 45 4.20 10.00 -9.01
CA PHE A 45 3.10 9.23 -9.58
C PHE A 45 2.65 9.81 -10.93
N PRO A 46 2.44 8.96 -11.95
CA PRO A 46 2.07 9.40 -13.29
C PRO A 46 0.65 9.99 -13.39
N ASN A 47 -0.23 9.70 -12.43
CA ASN A 47 -1.60 10.21 -12.36
C ASN A 47 -2.13 10.14 -10.90
N PRO A 48 -3.14 10.94 -10.54
CA PRO A 48 -3.71 10.94 -9.19
C PRO A 48 -4.34 9.59 -8.79
N THR A 49 -4.90 8.85 -9.75
CA THR A 49 -5.48 7.53 -9.49
C THR A 49 -4.43 6.54 -8.99
N SER A 50 -3.25 6.49 -9.62
CA SER A 50 -2.13 5.63 -9.23
C SER A 50 -1.60 5.99 -7.84
N PHE A 51 -1.59 7.28 -7.49
CA PHE A 51 -1.26 7.75 -6.15
C PHE A 51 -2.26 7.22 -5.11
N LEU A 52 -3.57 7.39 -5.36
CA LEU A 52 -4.60 6.93 -4.43
C LEU A 52 -4.62 5.41 -4.29
N THR A 53 -4.50 4.67 -5.40
CA THR A 53 -4.43 3.20 -5.37
C THR A 53 -3.19 2.71 -4.61
N ALA A 54 -2.04 3.36 -4.80
CA ALA A 54 -0.84 3.02 -4.04
C ALA A 54 -1.03 3.30 -2.54
N LEU A 55 -1.62 4.44 -2.19
CA LEU A 55 -1.90 4.80 -0.79
C LEU A 55 -2.81 3.76 -0.13
N THR A 56 -3.96 3.45 -0.73
CA THR A 56 -4.91 2.49 -0.17
C THR A 56 -4.30 1.10 -0.07
N THR A 57 -3.59 0.65 -1.11
CA THR A 57 -2.92 -0.66 -1.11
C THR A 57 -1.87 -0.76 -0.01
N THR A 58 -1.06 0.29 0.19
CA THR A 58 -0.06 0.32 1.25
C THR A 58 -0.71 0.33 2.63
N GLN A 59 -1.76 1.14 2.84
CA GLN A 59 -2.50 1.15 4.10
C GLN A 59 -3.11 -0.21 4.43
N SER A 60 -3.76 -0.86 3.46
CA SER A 60 -4.33 -2.20 3.64
C SER A 60 -3.25 -3.25 3.97
N LYS A 61 -2.09 -3.21 3.31
CA LYS A 61 -0.98 -4.13 3.62
C LYS A 61 -0.41 -3.90 5.01
N LEU A 62 -0.25 -2.65 5.43
CA LEU A 62 0.24 -2.32 6.77
C LEU A 62 -0.76 -2.77 7.84
N LEU A 63 -2.05 -2.60 7.59
CA LEU A 63 -3.12 -3.12 8.44
C LEU A 63 -3.03 -4.64 8.59
N GLU A 64 -2.99 -5.37 7.46
CA GLU A 64 -2.91 -6.83 7.46
C GLU A 64 -1.68 -7.35 8.20
N GLN A 65 -0.52 -6.73 7.98
CA GLN A 65 0.72 -7.09 8.68
C GLN A 65 0.63 -6.80 10.18
N CYS A 66 0.06 -5.66 10.57
CA CYS A 66 -0.11 -5.30 11.96
C CYS A 66 -1.11 -6.23 12.68
N GLU A 67 -2.22 -6.57 12.04
CA GLU A 67 -3.21 -7.51 12.59
C GLU A 67 -2.61 -8.91 12.74
N SER A 68 -1.86 -9.37 11.74
CA SER A 68 -1.15 -10.66 11.78
C SER A 68 -0.14 -10.70 12.92
N GLY A 69 0.67 -9.64 13.08
CA GLY A 69 1.61 -9.50 14.19
C GLY A 69 0.90 -9.41 15.55
N SER A 70 -0.24 -8.72 15.61
CA SER A 70 -1.04 -8.58 16.82
C SER A 70 -1.64 -9.90 17.26
N ARG A 71 -2.08 -10.78 16.34
CA ARG A 71 -2.56 -12.13 16.68
C ARG A 71 -1.48 -12.94 17.40
N VAL A 72 -0.25 -12.92 16.89
CA VAL A 72 0.89 -13.60 17.52
C VAL A 72 1.28 -12.95 18.85
N GLY A 73 1.33 -11.62 18.90
CA GLY A 73 1.65 -10.89 20.14
C GLY A 73 0.62 -11.13 21.24
N CYS A 74 -0.67 -11.13 20.89
CA CYS A 74 -1.76 -11.39 21.82
C CYS A 74 -1.78 -12.84 22.31
N SER A 75 -1.47 -13.83 21.47
CA SER A 75 -1.39 -15.23 21.93
C SER A 75 -0.25 -15.44 22.92
N ILE A 76 0.93 -14.86 22.66
CA ILE A 76 2.07 -14.89 23.59
C ILE A 76 1.70 -14.17 24.90
N SER A 77 1.10 -12.97 24.81
CA SER A 77 0.70 -12.22 25.99
C SER A 77 -0.36 -12.94 26.82
N ALA A 78 -1.33 -13.59 26.18
CA ALA A 78 -2.34 -14.37 26.88
C ALA A 78 -1.71 -15.57 27.59
N SER A 79 -0.83 -16.30 26.91
CA SER A 79 -0.13 -17.43 27.50
C SER A 79 0.71 -17.02 28.72
N ASN A 80 1.47 -15.93 28.61
CA ASN A 80 2.29 -15.42 29.72
C ASN A 80 1.45 -15.00 30.93
N LYS A 81 0.25 -14.44 30.71
CA LYS A 81 -0.66 -14.05 31.80
C LYS A 81 -1.34 -15.24 32.47
N CYS A 82 -1.65 -16.27 31.71
CA CYS A 82 -2.40 -17.44 32.18
C CYS A 82 -1.50 -18.61 32.62
N THR A 83 -0.18 -18.50 32.46
CA THR A 83 0.76 -19.54 32.87
C THR A 83 0.90 -19.56 34.40
N PRO A 84 0.56 -20.67 35.07
CA PRO A 84 0.80 -20.78 36.50
C PRO A 84 2.30 -20.95 36.80
N PRO A 85 2.73 -20.70 38.05
CA PRO A 85 4.08 -21.02 38.48
C PRO A 85 4.42 -22.48 38.22
N TRP A 86 5.68 -22.77 37.88
CA TRP A 86 6.13 -24.10 37.45
C TRP A 86 5.87 -25.23 38.46
N TRP A 87 5.72 -24.91 39.75
CA TRP A 87 5.44 -25.88 40.82
C TRP A 87 3.95 -26.21 41.01
N LYS A 88 3.03 -25.47 40.38
CA LYS A 88 1.59 -25.73 40.49
C LYS A 88 1.14 -26.67 39.37
N ARG A 89 0.28 -27.63 39.72
CA ARG A 89 -0.47 -28.40 38.72
C ARG A 89 -1.36 -27.45 37.93
N VAL A 90 -1.41 -27.67 36.62
CA VAL A 90 -2.20 -26.87 35.68
C VAL A 90 -3.46 -27.65 35.34
N ASP A 91 -4.61 -27.02 35.55
CA ASP A 91 -5.82 -27.45 34.86
C ASP A 91 -5.79 -26.84 33.45
N PHE A 92 -5.70 -27.70 32.44
CA PHE A 92 -5.62 -27.26 31.05
C PHE A 92 -6.90 -26.54 30.60
N LYS A 93 -8.05 -26.90 31.16
CA LYS A 93 -9.33 -26.28 30.79
C LYS A 93 -9.43 -24.86 31.31
N GLU A 94 -9.09 -24.65 32.59
CA GLU A 94 -9.08 -23.31 33.19
C GLU A 94 -8.06 -22.39 32.49
N ARG A 95 -6.92 -22.97 32.07
CA ARG A 95 -5.90 -22.25 31.31
C ARG A 95 -6.40 -21.83 29.93
N GLU A 96 -7.06 -22.71 29.19
CA GLU A 96 -7.63 -22.41 27.88
C GLU A 96 -8.67 -21.28 27.97
N GLU A 97 -9.59 -21.36 28.94
CA GLU A 97 -10.60 -20.33 29.18
C GLU A 97 -9.98 -18.97 29.56
N CYS A 98 -8.85 -18.98 30.29
CA CYS A 98 -8.07 -17.78 30.57
C CYS A 98 -7.42 -17.21 29.30
N GLU A 99 -6.74 -18.05 28.53
CA GLU A 99 -6.01 -17.63 27.33
C GLU A 99 -6.97 -17.07 26.27
N GLU A 100 -8.15 -17.68 26.08
CA GLU A 100 -9.17 -17.19 25.15
C GLU A 100 -9.69 -15.80 25.55
N ARG A 101 -9.93 -15.57 26.85
CA ARG A 101 -10.40 -14.28 27.37
C ARG A 101 -9.36 -13.18 27.18
N GLU A 102 -8.12 -13.45 27.58
CA GLU A 102 -7.01 -12.49 27.46
C GLU A 102 -6.66 -12.20 25.99
N TYR A 103 -6.71 -13.23 25.13
CA TYR A 103 -6.50 -13.08 23.70
C TYR A 103 -7.55 -12.16 23.05
N LYS A 104 -8.84 -12.41 23.30
CA LYS A 104 -9.93 -11.59 22.77
C LYS A 104 -9.84 -10.15 23.26
N ALA A 105 -9.57 -9.94 24.56
CA ALA A 105 -9.41 -8.61 25.12
C ALA A 105 -8.22 -7.86 24.49
N CYS A 106 -7.10 -8.55 24.25
CA CYS A 106 -5.94 -7.98 23.57
C CYS A 106 -6.27 -7.58 22.13
N LEU A 107 -6.92 -8.46 21.35
CA LEU A 107 -7.24 -8.19 19.94
C LEU A 107 -8.09 -6.93 19.75
N VAL A 108 -9.13 -6.75 20.58
CA VAL A 108 -10.01 -5.57 20.51
C VAL A 108 -9.21 -4.28 20.69
N GLY A 109 -8.21 -4.27 21.58
CA GLY A 109 -7.35 -3.11 21.79
C GLY A 109 -6.31 -2.88 20.69
N THR A 110 -6.06 -3.86 19.81
CA THR A 110 -5.04 -3.76 18.75
C THR A 110 -5.57 -3.28 17.41
N THR A 111 -6.85 -3.50 17.09
CA THR A 111 -7.44 -3.13 15.79
C THR A 111 -7.34 -1.61 15.53
N GLU A 112 -7.75 -0.79 16.51
CA GLU A 112 -7.65 0.67 16.40
C GLU A 112 -6.18 1.14 16.30
N LYS A 113 -5.28 0.49 17.05
CA LYS A 113 -3.86 0.81 17.02
C LYS A 113 -3.23 0.49 15.67
N CYS A 114 -3.64 -0.61 15.04
CA CYS A 114 -3.18 -0.97 13.70
C CYS A 114 -3.67 0.01 12.64
N ALA A 115 -4.90 0.50 12.75
CA ALA A 115 -5.42 1.53 11.83
C ALA A 115 -4.63 2.84 11.94
N LYS A 116 -4.41 3.34 13.17
CA LYS A 116 -3.58 4.52 13.41
C LYS A 116 -2.14 4.32 12.92
N PHE A 117 -1.56 3.16 13.19
CA PHE A 117 -0.22 2.82 12.70
C PHE A 117 -0.12 2.87 11.17
N ALA A 118 -1.10 2.30 10.46
CA ALA A 118 -1.11 2.33 8.99
C ALA A 118 -1.24 3.76 8.45
N GLU A 119 -2.08 4.60 9.07
CA GLU A 119 -2.22 6.00 8.70
C GLU A 119 -0.92 6.79 8.92
N ASP A 120 -0.35 6.69 10.13
CA ASP A 120 0.86 7.41 10.53
C ASP A 120 2.03 7.04 9.61
N LYS A 121 2.22 5.75 9.31
CA LYS A 121 3.30 5.28 8.43
C LYS A 121 3.11 5.68 6.97
N CYS A 122 1.88 5.89 6.53
CA CYS A 122 1.59 6.39 5.18
C CYS A 122 1.66 7.92 5.09
N SER A 123 1.57 8.65 6.20
CA SER A 123 1.45 10.11 6.21
C SER A 123 2.60 10.82 5.47
N ASP A 124 3.82 10.73 5.99
CA ASP A 124 5.01 11.39 5.43
C ASP A 124 5.34 10.99 3.98
N PRO A 125 5.44 9.69 3.62
CA PRO A 125 5.87 9.29 2.28
C PRO A 125 4.84 9.61 1.19
N PHE A 126 3.55 9.71 1.53
CA PHE A 126 2.51 10.08 0.56
C PHE A 126 2.20 11.57 0.57
N ARG A 127 2.33 12.29 1.68
CA ARG A 127 2.18 13.77 1.70
C ARG A 127 3.26 14.47 0.89
N SER A 128 4.50 13.99 0.97
CA SER A 128 5.64 14.53 0.22
C SER A 128 5.70 14.06 -1.23
N ALA A 129 4.92 13.05 -1.62
CA ALA A 129 4.98 12.48 -2.97
C ALA A 129 4.57 13.47 -4.05
N ARG A 130 5.27 13.43 -5.19
CA ARG A 130 4.92 14.20 -6.39
C ARG A 130 3.91 13.45 -7.23
N VAL A 131 2.91 14.15 -7.75
CA VAL A 131 1.87 13.58 -8.60
C VAL A 131 1.67 14.46 -9.83
N ARG A 132 1.73 13.83 -11.00
CA ARG A 132 1.44 14.48 -12.27
C ARG A 132 -0.07 14.66 -12.42
N LYS A 133 -0.49 15.87 -12.78
CA LYS A 133 -1.87 16.25 -13.05
C LYS A 133 -1.99 16.69 -14.50
N ILE A 134 -2.82 16.00 -15.27
CA ILE A 134 -3.21 16.44 -16.61
C ILE A 134 -4.29 17.51 -16.39
N ARG A 135 -4.07 18.76 -16.83
CA ARG A 135 -5.17 19.73 -16.91
C ARG A 135 -6.11 19.25 -18.01
N GLY A 136 -7.36 18.97 -17.66
CA GLY A 136 -8.36 18.57 -18.64
C GLY A 136 -8.56 19.65 -19.70
N SER A 137 -8.29 19.26 -20.93
CA SER A 137 -8.80 19.82 -22.18
C SER A 137 -10.23 20.34 -22.04
N GLY A 138 -10.38 21.66 -22.17
CA GLY A 138 -11.63 22.23 -22.65
C GLY A 138 -11.79 21.85 -24.12
N PHE A 139 -12.92 21.25 -24.47
CA PHE A 139 -13.32 20.93 -25.85
C PHE A 139 -13.47 22.23 -26.65
N GLY A 140 -12.35 22.78 -27.14
CA GLY A 140 -12.31 23.93 -28.03
C GLY A 140 -12.02 23.45 -29.45
N LEU A 141 -13.07 23.34 -30.27
CA LEU A 141 -12.93 23.40 -31.72
C LEU A 141 -12.16 24.69 -32.03
N PHE A 142 -10.89 24.61 -32.41
CA PHE A 142 -10.18 25.49 -33.34
C PHE A 142 -8.73 25.01 -33.38
N GLY A 143 -8.37 24.36 -34.48
CA GLY A 143 -7.01 23.91 -34.74
C GLY A 143 -6.11 25.09 -35.04
N LEU A 144 -5.06 25.27 -34.23
CA LEU A 144 -3.79 25.87 -34.60
C LEU A 144 -2.70 25.26 -33.70
N SER A 145 -1.59 24.91 -34.37
CA SER A 145 -0.24 24.61 -33.90
C SER A 145 0.08 24.88 -32.42
N GLY A 146 0.64 23.87 -31.74
CA GLY A 146 1.38 24.01 -30.48
C GLY A 146 0.53 24.20 -29.23
N ARG A 147 0.14 23.10 -28.57
CA ARG A 147 -0.27 23.12 -27.17
C ARG A 147 0.41 21.93 -26.49
N ASP A 148 1.54 22.19 -25.86
CA ASP A 148 1.93 21.38 -24.71
C ASP A 148 0.72 21.35 -23.79
N ASP A 149 0.07 20.20 -23.66
CA ASP A 149 -0.82 19.96 -22.53
C ASP A 149 -0.03 20.40 -21.30
N GLU A 150 -0.46 21.46 -20.62
CA GLU A 150 0.28 22.02 -19.49
C GLU A 150 0.27 20.96 -18.38
N VAL A 151 1.29 20.10 -18.38
CA VAL A 151 1.45 19.00 -17.43
C VAL A 151 1.79 19.65 -16.09
N GLY A 152 0.79 19.78 -15.24
CA GLY A 152 0.96 20.29 -13.89
C GLY A 152 1.49 19.20 -12.96
N TYR A 153 2.16 19.62 -11.89
CA TYR A 153 2.59 18.74 -10.81
C TYR A 153 2.10 19.28 -9.48
N VAL A 154 1.59 18.38 -8.64
CA VAL A 154 1.08 18.70 -7.30
C VAL A 154 1.75 17.79 -6.27
N ARG A 155 1.74 18.20 -5.00
CA ARG A 155 2.12 17.33 -3.88
C ARG A 155 0.94 16.47 -3.43
N GLY A 156 1.22 15.28 -2.93
CA GLY A 156 0.21 14.39 -2.38
C GLY A 156 -0.57 15.03 -1.22
N SER A 157 0.05 15.91 -0.43
CA SER A 157 -0.62 16.71 0.59
C SER A 157 -1.79 17.53 0.04
N GLU A 158 -1.68 18.06 -1.18
CA GLU A 158 -2.75 18.83 -1.82
C GLU A 158 -3.90 17.93 -2.27
N ILE A 159 -3.59 16.71 -2.73
CA ILE A 159 -4.60 15.72 -3.13
C ILE A 159 -5.38 15.22 -1.91
N LEU A 160 -4.69 14.98 -0.79
CA LEU A 160 -5.30 14.53 0.45
C LEU A 160 -6.27 15.58 1.03
N ARG A 161 -5.88 16.87 1.08
CA ARG A 161 -6.79 17.94 1.55
C ARG A 161 -8.10 18.01 0.75
N ARG A 162 -8.03 17.89 -0.58
CA ARG A 162 -9.23 17.91 -1.44
C ARG A 162 -10.14 16.69 -1.22
N LYS A 163 -9.58 15.55 -0.84
CA LYS A 163 -10.35 14.34 -0.51
C LYS A 163 -11.18 14.55 0.76
N ASP A 164 -10.60 15.22 1.74
CA ASP A 164 -11.30 15.56 2.99
C ASP A 164 -12.42 16.58 2.74
N GLU A 165 -12.20 17.56 1.86
CA GLU A 165 -13.20 18.57 1.48
C GLU A 165 -14.34 18.03 0.60
N SER A 166 -14.10 16.98 -0.20
CA SER A 166 -15.11 16.38 -1.09
C SER A 166 -15.93 15.27 -0.43
N SER A 167 -15.62 14.92 0.82
CA SER A 167 -16.33 13.88 1.61
C SER A 167 -17.29 14.47 2.65
N ILE A 168 -17.53 15.79 2.59
CA ILE A 168 -18.53 16.56 3.36
C ILE A 168 -19.64 16.96 2.39
#